data_AF-A0A1Q9BRE5-F1
#
_entry.id   AF-A0A1Q9BRE5-F1
#
_cell.length_a   1.000
_cell.length_b   1.000
_cell.length_c   1.000
_cell.angle_alpha   90.00
_cell.angle_beta   90.00
_cell.angle_gamma   90.00
#
_symmetry.space_group_name_H-M   'P 1'
#
loop_
_entity.id
_entity.type
_entity.pdbx_description
1 polymer ?
#
loop_
_entity_poly.entity_id
_entity_poly.type
_entity_poly.pdbx_seq_one_letter_code
_entity_poly.pdbx_strand_id
1 'polypeptide(L)'
;MSAAGKRQREAGRTAPVFLAHAKQHIEKQTPLIIIENTKGLRIQMIRAMYAEHYDLYVLQCSAADVGHKGCRRDRLYCILAHKVRTRLVFQPRELYSKIAGVISANVATTPKDYFVATKTDIRLEAARLADQRGVPLHLAAAPQIEF
;
A
#
# COMPACT_ATOMS: atom_id res chain seq x y z
N MET A 1 1.95 12.15 -5.25
CA MET A 1 2.98 12.36 -6.30
C MET A 1 3.32 11.02 -6.94
N SER A 2 2.60 10.61 -7.99
CA SER A 2 2.84 9.32 -8.66
C SER A 2 3.87 9.46 -9.78
N ALA A 3 4.67 8.42 -10.01
CA ALA A 3 5.53 8.31 -11.19
C ALA A 3 4.71 8.40 -12.50
N ALA A 4 3.43 8.02 -12.45
CA ALA A 4 2.47 8.06 -13.56
C ALA A 4 1.80 9.45 -13.76
N GLY A 5 2.02 10.42 -12.88
CA GLY A 5 1.47 11.78 -13.02
C GLY A 5 2.47 12.77 -13.63
N LYS A 6 2.05 14.02 -13.85
CA LYS A 6 2.90 15.12 -14.38
C LYS A 6 4.08 15.55 -13.48
N ARG A 7 4.27 14.90 -12.32
CA ARG A 7 5.34 15.16 -11.33
C ARG A 7 5.53 16.65 -10.96
N GLN A 8 4.45 17.42 -10.97
CA GLN A 8 4.47 18.86 -10.64
C GLN A 8 4.83 19.17 -9.17
N ARG A 9 4.92 18.15 -8.31
CA ARG A 9 5.44 18.25 -6.93
C ARG A 9 4.73 19.34 -6.12
N GLU A 10 5.46 20.30 -5.57
CA GLU A 10 4.97 21.42 -4.76
C GLU A 10 4.14 22.41 -5.57
N ALA A 11 4.41 22.55 -6.87
CA ALA A 11 3.56 23.30 -7.80
C ALA A 11 2.34 22.49 -8.29
N GLY A 12 2.19 21.26 -7.82
CA GLY A 12 1.06 20.40 -8.17
C GLY A 12 -0.22 20.86 -7.48
N ARG A 13 -1.35 20.69 -8.17
CA ARG A 13 -2.69 21.01 -7.66
C ARG A 13 -3.05 20.37 -6.31
N THR A 14 -2.30 19.35 -5.88
CA THR A 14 -2.51 18.66 -4.61
C THR A 14 -1.76 19.28 -3.43
N ALA A 15 -0.83 20.22 -3.63
CA ALA A 15 -0.09 20.85 -2.54
C ALA A 15 -0.99 21.58 -1.52
N PRO A 16 -2.03 22.34 -1.93
CA PRO A 16 -2.97 22.96 -0.99
C PRO A 16 -3.66 21.98 -0.05
N VAL A 17 -3.88 20.73 -0.49
CA VAL A 17 -4.48 19.68 0.36
C VAL A 17 -3.57 19.35 1.55
N PHE A 18 -2.26 19.23 1.32
CA PHE A 18 -1.32 18.95 2.41
C PHE A 18 -1.17 20.13 3.37
N LEU A 19 -1.24 21.37 2.87
CA LEU A 19 -1.22 22.57 3.72
C LEU A 19 -2.47 22.68 4.58
N ALA A 20 -3.66 22.47 3.99
CA ALA A 20 -4.92 22.47 4.72
C ALA A 20 -4.95 21.37 5.79
N HIS A 21 -4.48 20.16 5.43
CA HIS A 21 -4.33 19.04 6.35
C HIS A 21 -3.38 19.38 7.50
N ALA A 22 -2.22 20.00 7.22
CA ALA A 22 -1.26 20.40 8.25
C ALA A 22 -1.84 21.43 9.21
N LYS A 23 -2.43 22.50 8.67
CA LYS A 23 -3.07 23.55 9.47
C LYS A 23 -4.11 22.96 10.42
N GLN A 24 -5.02 22.14 9.90
CA GLN A 24 -6.09 21.54 10.70
C GLN A 24 -5.54 20.69 11.86
N HIS A 25 -4.55 19.85 11.62
CA HIS A 25 -4.01 18.97 12.67
C HIS A 25 -3.13 19.71 13.67
N ILE A 26 -2.42 20.76 13.25
CA ILE A 26 -1.66 21.63 14.14
C ILE A 26 -2.60 22.37 15.09
N GLU A 27 -3.66 23.00 14.57
CA GLU A 27 -4.67 23.72 15.38
C GLU A 27 -5.36 22.79 16.37
N LYS A 28 -5.67 21.56 15.95
CA LYS A 28 -6.28 20.54 16.82
C LYS A 28 -5.30 19.87 17.78
N GLN A 29 -3.99 20.12 17.64
CA GLN A 29 -2.93 19.41 18.36
C GLN A 29 -3.14 17.88 18.35
N THR A 30 -3.42 17.34 17.17
CA THR A 30 -3.74 15.92 17.01
C THR A 30 -2.57 15.08 17.54
N PRO A 31 -2.75 14.15 18.49
CA PRO A 31 -1.61 13.47 19.10
C PRO A 31 -0.77 12.66 18.10
N LEU A 32 -1.43 11.97 17.17
CA LEU A 32 -0.79 11.09 16.20
C LEU A 32 -1.44 11.27 14.83
N ILE A 33 -0.62 11.42 13.79
CA ILE A 33 -1.06 11.51 12.40
C ILE A 33 -0.30 10.47 11.59
N ILE A 34 -0.99 9.77 10.70
CA ILE A 34 -0.38 8.81 9.78
C ILE A 34 -0.73 9.24 8.35
N ILE A 35 0.29 9.56 7.56
CA ILE A 35 0.13 9.88 6.14
C ILE A 35 0.62 8.69 5.32
N GLU A 36 -0.28 8.03 4.58
CA GLU A 36 0.07 7.03 3.58
C GLU A 36 0.29 7.70 2.21
N ASN A 37 1.36 7.31 1.51
CA ASN A 37 1.54 7.69 0.11
C ASN A 37 2.39 6.66 -0.65
N THR A 38 2.60 6.93 -1.93
CA THR A 38 3.60 6.19 -2.72
C THR A 38 5.02 6.58 -2.30
N LYS A 39 6.00 5.74 -2.64
CA LYS A 39 7.45 5.99 -2.42
C LYS A 39 7.96 7.31 -3.03
N GLY A 40 7.21 7.94 -3.94
CA GLY A 40 7.57 9.21 -4.59
C GLY A 40 7.20 10.47 -3.80
N LEU A 41 6.66 10.36 -2.59
CA LEU A 41 6.36 11.51 -1.74
C LEU A 41 7.65 12.21 -1.28
N ARG A 42 7.70 13.54 -1.42
CA ARG A 42 8.80 14.36 -0.89
C ARG A 42 8.65 14.54 0.61
N ILE A 43 9.44 13.80 1.38
CA ILE A 43 9.45 13.87 2.84
C ILE A 43 9.83 15.26 3.35
N GLN A 44 10.67 16.00 2.62
CA GLN A 44 11.11 17.35 2.99
C GLN A 44 9.93 18.32 3.07
N MET A 45 8.94 18.18 2.19
CA MET A 45 7.71 18.99 2.21
C MET A 45 6.92 18.72 3.49
N ILE A 46 6.70 17.44 3.84
CA ILE A 46 6.02 17.06 5.08
C ILE A 46 6.81 17.58 6.30
N ARG A 47 8.13 17.42 6.30
CA ARG A 47 8.99 17.94 7.35
C ARG A 47 8.84 19.45 7.50
N ALA A 48 8.88 20.21 6.41
CA ALA A 48 8.74 21.66 6.45
C ALA A 48 7.38 22.12 7.05
N MET A 49 6.30 21.38 6.78
CA MET A 49 4.97 21.74 7.30
C MET A 49 4.73 21.35 8.76
N TYR A 50 5.35 20.26 9.26
CA TYR A 50 5.01 19.69 10.57
C TYR A 50 6.14 19.69 11.60
N ALA A 51 7.40 19.89 11.20
CA ALA A 51 8.57 19.64 12.06
C ALA A 51 8.62 20.52 13.31
N GLU A 52 7.93 21.65 13.34
CA GLU A 52 7.82 22.47 14.53
C GLU A 52 7.08 21.73 15.65
N HIS A 53 5.91 21.17 15.35
CA HIS A 53 4.99 20.58 16.35
C HIS A 53 5.09 19.05 16.48
N TYR A 54 5.64 18.36 15.47
CA TYR A 54 5.64 16.91 15.39
C TYR A 54 7.02 16.32 15.14
N ASP A 55 7.30 15.19 15.78
CA ASP A 55 8.38 14.30 15.40
C ASP A 55 7.93 13.41 14.23
N LEU A 56 8.76 13.30 13.19
CA LEU A 56 8.45 12.61 11.95
C LEU A 56 9.27 11.32 11.83
N TYR A 57 8.55 10.19 11.80
CA TYR A 57 9.09 8.86 11.53
C TYR A 57 8.60 8.37 10.18
N VAL A 58 9.51 7.85 9.36
CA VAL A 58 9.19 7.38 8.00
C VAL A 58 9.38 5.89 7.94
N LEU A 59 8.34 5.19 7.50
CA LEU A 59 8.36 3.75 7.26
C LEU A 59 8.13 3.47 5.78
N GLN A 60 8.97 2.62 5.22
CA GLN A 60 8.73 2.02 3.91
C GLN A 60 8.20 0.62 4.15
N CYS A 61 6.98 0.38 3.70
CA CYS A 61 6.29 -0.88 3.90
C CYS A 61 6.07 -1.55 2.54
N SER A 62 6.42 -2.83 2.43
CA SER A 62 6.04 -3.67 1.31
C SER A 62 4.85 -4.54 1.68
N ALA A 63 4.01 -4.86 0.70
CA ALA A 63 2.97 -5.87 0.90
C ALA A 63 3.58 -7.26 1.21
N ALA A 64 4.80 -7.53 0.72
CA ALA A 64 5.53 -8.76 1.02
C ALA A 64 5.84 -8.91 2.52
N ASP A 65 6.06 -7.81 3.23
CA ASP A 65 6.38 -7.79 4.67
C ASP A 65 5.20 -8.29 5.53
N VAL A 66 4.00 -8.28 4.98
CA VAL A 66 2.77 -8.77 5.64
C VAL A 66 2.23 -10.05 4.98
N GLY A 67 3.11 -10.81 4.32
CA GLY A 67 2.78 -12.12 3.76
C GLY A 67 2.18 -12.09 2.36
N HIS A 68 1.97 -10.91 1.77
CA HIS A 68 1.38 -10.73 0.43
C HIS A 68 2.43 -10.66 -0.68
N LYS A 69 3.24 -11.73 -0.83
CA LYS A 69 4.38 -11.78 -1.77
C LYS A 69 3.99 -11.65 -3.25
N GLY A 70 2.76 -12.00 -3.61
CA GLY A 70 2.25 -11.86 -4.98
C GLY A 70 1.85 -10.43 -5.35
N CYS A 71 1.83 -9.50 -4.39
CA CYS A 71 1.41 -8.12 -4.62
C CYS A 71 2.61 -7.15 -4.54
N ARG A 72 2.85 -6.37 -5.59
CA ARG A 72 3.83 -5.28 -5.57
C ARG A 72 3.16 -3.95 -5.24
N ARG A 73 2.84 -3.74 -3.97
CA ARG A 73 2.22 -2.50 -3.47
C ARG A 73 3.04 -1.88 -2.35
N ASP A 74 4.17 -1.30 -2.72
CA ASP A 74 4.98 -0.60 -1.74
C ASP A 74 4.35 0.75 -1.37
N ARG A 75 4.41 1.08 -0.08
CA ARG A 75 3.89 2.32 0.48
C ARG A 75 4.89 2.98 1.41
N LEU A 76 4.77 4.29 1.49
CA LEU A 76 5.51 5.14 2.40
C LEU A 76 4.52 5.66 3.44
N TYR A 77 4.78 5.38 4.71
CA TYR A 77 4.02 5.88 5.83
C TYR A 77 4.86 6.93 6.56
N CYS A 78 4.31 8.13 6.73
CA CYS A 78 4.86 9.16 7.60
C CYS A 78 4.04 9.18 8.88
N ILE A 79 4.65 8.76 9.98
CA ILE A 79 4.07 8.82 11.32
C ILE A 79 4.55 10.12 11.96
N LEU A 80 3.61 10.99 12.30
CA LEU A 80 3.86 12.27 12.96
C LEU A 80 3.32 12.17 14.39
N ALA A 81 4.21 12.23 15.36
CA ALA A 81 3.88 12.19 16.79
C ALA A 81 4.03 13.59 17.39
N HIS A 82 2.98 14.12 18.00
CA HIS A 82 2.99 15.47 18.55
C HIS A 82 3.94 15.56 19.75
N LYS A 83 4.93 16.45 19.69
CA LYS A 83 6.05 16.51 20.65
C LYS A 83 5.64 16.66 22.11
N VAL A 84 4.56 17.38 22.36
CA VAL A 84 4.05 17.64 23.73
C VAL A 84 2.99 16.64 24.17
N ARG A 85 2.24 16.04 23.23
CA ARG A 85 1.04 15.23 23.53
C ARG A 85 1.32 13.73 23.49
N THR A 86 2.51 13.35 23.04
CA THR A 86 2.91 11.96 22.89
C THR A 86 4.28 11.73 23.50
N ARG A 87 4.57 10.47 23.82
CA ARG A 87 5.89 10.02 24.25
C ARG A 87 6.23 8.77 23.43
N LEU A 88 7.44 8.75 22.87
CA LEU A 88 7.93 7.59 22.15
C LEU A 88 8.18 6.44 23.14
N VAL A 89 7.44 5.33 22.98
CA VAL A 89 7.65 4.11 23.78
C VAL A 89 8.58 3.14 23.06
N PHE A 90 8.44 3.04 21.73
CA PHE A 90 9.25 2.18 20.87
C PHE A 90 9.62 2.90 19.59
N GLN A 91 10.79 2.59 19.04
CA GLN A 91 11.18 3.08 17.72
C GLN A 91 10.27 2.47 16.64
N PRO A 92 9.54 3.26 15.83
CA PRO A 92 8.53 2.73 14.92
C PRO A 92 9.10 1.75 13.89
N ARG A 93 10.34 1.99 13.45
CA ARG A 93 11.01 1.12 12.48
C ARG A 93 11.32 -0.25 13.06
N GLU A 94 11.81 -0.31 14.30
CA GLU A 94 12.12 -1.56 14.99
C GLU A 94 10.85 -2.35 15.28
N LEU A 95 9.82 -1.65 15.78
CA LEU A 95 8.51 -2.26 16.05
C LEU A 95 7.90 -2.83 14.77
N TYR A 96 7.95 -2.07 13.67
CA TYR A 96 7.47 -2.54 12.37
C TYR A 96 8.22 -3.79 11.91
N SER A 97 9.56 -3.77 11.93
CA SER A 97 10.37 -4.93 11.53
C SER A 97 10.04 -6.17 12.37
N LYS A 98 9.84 -6.00 13.68
CA LYS A 98 9.47 -7.10 14.59
C LYS A 98 8.10 -7.69 14.24
N ILE A 99 7.10 -6.84 14.03
CA ILE A 99 5.74 -7.27 13.66
C ILE A 99 5.73 -7.93 12.28
N ALA A 100 6.38 -7.31 11.28
CA ALA A 100 6.51 -7.86 9.94
C ALA A 100 7.21 -9.23 9.93
N GLY A 101 8.26 -9.40 10.74
CA GLY A 101 8.92 -10.70 10.90
C GLY A 101 7.96 -11.79 11.38
N VAL A 102 7.12 -11.49 12.38
CA VAL A 102 6.10 -12.43 12.88
C VAL A 102 5.04 -12.70 11.81
N ILE A 103 4.50 -11.67 11.16
CA ILE A 103 3.44 -11.86 10.15
C ILE A 103 3.97 -12.67 8.96
N SER A 104 5.11 -12.28 8.40
CA SER A 104 5.69 -12.97 7.23
C SER A 104 6.11 -14.42 7.51
N ALA A 105 6.37 -14.78 8.77
CA ALA A 105 6.61 -16.17 9.18
C ALA A 105 5.32 -17.01 9.26
N ASN A 106 4.18 -16.39 9.57
CA ASN A 106 2.89 -17.08 9.75
C ASN A 106 1.96 -16.97 8.53
N VAL A 107 2.18 -15.99 7.67
CA VAL A 107 1.35 -15.68 6.52
C VAL A 107 2.22 -15.69 5.27
N ALA A 108 1.91 -16.61 4.36
CA ALA A 108 2.57 -16.69 3.07
C ALA A 108 1.54 -16.99 1.98
N THR A 109 1.00 -15.94 1.37
CA THR A 109 0.13 -16.11 0.20
C THR A 109 0.97 -16.62 -0.97
N THR A 110 0.42 -17.58 -1.69
CA THR A 110 0.87 -18.11 -2.97
C THR A 110 0.12 -17.43 -4.12
N PRO A 111 0.59 -17.54 -5.38
CA PRO A 111 -0.16 -17.05 -6.53
C PRO A 111 -1.62 -17.56 -6.58
N LYS A 112 -1.88 -18.80 -6.15
CA LYS A 112 -3.23 -19.38 -6.13
C LYS A 112 -4.22 -18.58 -5.26
N ASP A 113 -3.72 -17.91 -4.22
CA ASP A 113 -4.56 -17.11 -3.31
C ASP A 113 -5.02 -15.79 -3.95
N TYR A 114 -4.36 -15.35 -5.03
CA TYR A 114 -4.72 -14.13 -5.77
C TYR A 114 -5.56 -14.43 -7.00
N PHE A 115 -5.33 -15.58 -7.64
CA PHE A 115 -6.02 -15.99 -8.86
C PHE A 115 -7.24 -16.85 -8.53
N VAL A 116 -8.25 -16.21 -7.95
CA VAL A 116 -9.56 -16.81 -7.74
C VAL A 116 -10.39 -16.58 -9.01
N ALA A 117 -10.29 -17.52 -9.95
CA ALA A 117 -11.19 -17.58 -11.11
C ALA A 117 -12.17 -18.74 -10.91
N THR A 118 -13.46 -18.48 -11.07
CA THR A 118 -14.45 -19.56 -11.05
C THR A 118 -14.25 -20.46 -12.26
N LYS A 119 -14.74 -21.71 -12.20
CA LYS A 119 -14.75 -22.61 -13.37
C LYS A 119 -15.43 -21.95 -14.58
N THR A 120 -16.42 -21.09 -14.33
CA THR A 120 -17.12 -20.31 -15.35
C THR A 120 -16.22 -19.26 -15.97
N ASP A 121 -15.49 -18.46 -15.17
CA ASP A 121 -14.57 -17.44 -15.66
C ASP A 121 -13.48 -18.06 -16.54
N ILE A 122 -12.94 -19.20 -16.11
CA ILE A 122 -11.93 -19.95 -16.87
C ILE A 122 -12.49 -20.41 -18.22
N ARG A 123 -13.73 -20.94 -18.25
CA ARG A 123 -14.38 -21.39 -19.49
C ARG A 123 -14.67 -20.24 -20.45
N LEU A 124 -15.17 -19.11 -19.93
CA LEU A 124 -15.46 -17.92 -20.73
C LEU A 124 -14.18 -17.34 -21.34
N GLU A 125 -13.12 -17.24 -20.55
CA GLU A 125 -11.84 -16.72 -21.04
C GLU A 125 -11.17 -17.66 -22.04
N ALA A 126 -11.27 -18.98 -21.82
CA ALA A 126 -10.80 -19.98 -22.78
C ALA A 126 -11.56 -19.90 -24.12
N ALA A 127 -12.89 -19.75 -24.09
CA ALA A 127 -13.71 -19.57 -25.29
C ALA A 127 -13.35 -18.29 -26.05
N ARG A 128 -13.20 -17.17 -25.32
CA ARG A 128 -12.74 -15.90 -25.89
C ARG A 128 -11.38 -16.02 -26.58
N LEU A 129 -10.43 -16.73 -25.95
CA LEU A 129 -9.09 -16.92 -26.51
C LEU A 129 -9.09 -17.84 -27.75
N ALA A 130 -9.95 -18.86 -27.75
CA ALA A 130 -10.10 -19.78 -28.87
C ALA A 130 -10.65 -19.07 -30.11
N ASP A 131 -11.68 -18.24 -29.93
CA ASP A 131 -12.27 -17.38 -30.96
C ASP A 131 -11.22 -16.42 -31.55
N GLN A 132 -10.45 -15.74 -30.70
CA GLN A 132 -9.36 -14.84 -31.13
C GLN A 132 -8.27 -15.54 -31.95
N ARG A 133 -8.06 -16.84 -31.72
CA ARG A 133 -7.04 -17.65 -32.41
C ARG A 133 -7.60 -18.41 -33.61
N GLY A 134 -8.91 -18.37 -33.86
CA GLY A 134 -9.57 -19.17 -34.89
C GLY A 134 -9.42 -20.68 -34.69
N VAL A 135 -9.25 -21.13 -33.44
CA VAL A 135 -9.11 -22.56 -33.11
C VAL A 135 -10.37 -23.07 -32.41
N PRO A 136 -10.85 -24.29 -32.73
CA PRO A 136 -11.99 -24.86 -32.04
C PRO A 136 -11.65 -25.15 -30.57
N LEU A 137 -12.52 -24.72 -29.65
CA LEU A 137 -12.37 -25.03 -28.24
C LEU A 137 -12.85 -26.45 -27.95
N HIS A 138 -11.91 -27.38 -27.80
CA HIS A 138 -12.22 -28.71 -27.27
C HIS A 138 -12.19 -28.68 -25.74
N LEU A 139 -13.36 -28.43 -25.13
CA LEU A 139 -13.51 -28.58 -23.69
C LEU A 139 -13.47 -30.08 -23.36
N ALA A 140 -12.34 -30.57 -22.85
CA ALA A 140 -12.31 -31.87 -22.20
C ALA A 140 -13.37 -31.89 -21.07
N ALA A 141 -14.12 -32.98 -20.95
CA ALA A 141 -15.05 -33.17 -19.84
C ALA A 141 -14.30 -32.86 -18.53
N ALA A 142 -14.86 -31.96 -17.73
CA ALA A 142 -14.20 -31.53 -16.51
C ALA A 142 -13.95 -32.76 -15.63
N PRO A 143 -12.72 -32.98 -15.12
CA PRO A 143 -12.49 -34.05 -14.16
C PRO A 143 -13.44 -33.84 -12.98
N GLN A 144 -14.14 -34.90 -12.58
CA GLN A 144 -14.90 -34.91 -11.34
C GLN A 144 -13.87 -34.80 -10.20
N ILE A 145 -13.72 -33.59 -9.66
CA ILE A 145 -12.92 -33.37 -8.46
C ILE A 145 -13.90 -33.53 -7.31
N GLU A 146 -13.87 -34.69 -6.65
CA GLU A 146 -14.51 -34.88 -5.34
C GLU A 146 -13.76 -34.03 -4.31
N PHE A 147 -14.52 -33.28 -3.50
CA PHE A 147 -14.00 -32.48 -2.40
C PHE A 147 -14.04 -33.26 -1.10
#